data_AF-A0A124IYA5-F1
#
_entry.id   AF-A0A124IYA5-F1
#
_cell.length_a   1.000
_cell.length_b   1.000
_cell.length_c   1.000
_cell.angle_alpha   90.00
_cell.angle_beta   90.00
_cell.angle_gamma   90.00
#
_symmetry.space_group_name_H-M   'P 1'
#
loop_
_entity.id
_entity.type
_entity.pdbx_description
1 polymer ?
#
loop_
_entity_poly.entity_id
_entity_poly.type
_entity_poly.pdbx_seq_one_letter_code
_entity_poly.pdbx_strand_id
1 'polypeptide(L)'
;MFSYGRIKDFGHYWKSLADDLLQKGGTIRSIAKTLAVDSKTVMLYAKKKQAQPKQKVDEERDLRRNRLLQNMIFSNYTSFRKANGKDYSWLYRHDREWLQTNLPSMPNKVQSRSRVNWNQRDVEMADELNQVILRLRSEKGKPQRITLSKIGRLTGKLAIFERHLDKLPLCQGLLKINLETEEKHQMRKIDWALSKISQQGKRPMKWRVLRETGIRILKTENVEKYVVAKLDECFHVFQDKISA
;
A
#
# COMPACT_ATOMS: atom_id res chain seq x y z
N MET A 1 28.43 -39.79 59.71
CA MET A 1 27.10 -40.40 59.99
C MET A 1 26.15 -39.84 58.95
N PHE A 2 25.72 -40.63 57.96
CA PHE A 2 24.81 -40.15 56.90
C PHE A 2 23.36 -40.36 57.34
N SER A 3 22.57 -39.29 57.46
CA SER A 3 21.12 -39.40 57.62
C SER A 3 20.47 -39.28 56.24
N TYR A 4 19.77 -40.32 55.80
CA TYR A 4 18.99 -40.26 54.57
C TYR A 4 17.82 -39.28 54.75
N GLY A 5 17.72 -38.29 53.85
CA GLY A 5 16.64 -37.31 53.84
C GLY A 5 15.32 -37.88 53.31
N ARG A 6 14.28 -37.03 53.28
CA ARG A 6 12.95 -37.37 52.74
C ARG A 6 13.05 -37.81 51.27
N ILE A 7 12.57 -39.01 50.96
CA ILE A 7 12.48 -39.53 49.59
C ILE A 7 11.53 -38.63 48.78
N LYS A 8 12.03 -38.06 47.67
CA LYS A 8 11.27 -37.15 46.80
C LYS A 8 10.54 -37.88 45.66
N ASP A 9 11.07 -39.00 45.20
CA ASP A 9 10.42 -39.89 44.23
C ASP A 9 10.86 -41.34 44.49
N PHE A 10 9.92 -42.28 44.47
CA PHE A 10 10.14 -43.70 44.71
C PHE A 10 10.47 -44.48 43.43
N GLY A 11 10.42 -43.83 42.26
CA GLY A 11 10.75 -44.46 40.98
C GLY A 11 9.64 -45.37 40.43
N HIS A 12 9.83 -45.89 39.21
CA HIS A 12 8.82 -46.63 38.47
C HIS A 12 8.54 -48.04 39.04
N TYR A 13 9.57 -48.73 39.54
CA TYR A 13 9.43 -50.06 40.14
C TYR A 13 8.51 -50.06 41.35
N TRP A 14 8.73 -49.11 42.27
CA TRP A 14 7.86 -48.92 43.45
C TRP A 14 6.42 -48.59 43.04
N LYS A 15 6.25 -47.71 42.04
CA LYS A 15 4.92 -47.31 41.53
C LYS A 15 4.17 -48.52 40.94
N SER A 16 4.85 -49.35 40.16
CA SER A 16 4.26 -50.55 39.56
C SER A 16 3.87 -51.59 40.62
N LEU A 17 4.69 -51.77 41.66
CA LEU A 17 4.38 -52.69 42.74
C LEU A 17 3.23 -52.17 43.62
N ALA A 18 3.20 -50.86 43.90
CA ALA A 18 2.08 -50.22 44.58
C ALA A 18 0.78 -50.38 43.80
N ASP A 19 0.84 -50.29 42.47
CA ASP A 19 -0.31 -50.46 41.58
C ASP A 19 -0.87 -51.88 41.60
N ASP A 20 0.00 -52.90 41.50
CA ASP A 20 -0.40 -54.31 41.58
C ASP A 20 -1.05 -54.63 42.93
N LEU A 21 -0.48 -54.13 44.03
CA LEU A 21 -1.02 -54.33 45.37
C LEU A 21 -2.37 -53.60 45.59
N LEU A 22 -2.55 -52.42 44.99
CA LEU A 22 -3.83 -51.70 45.00
C LEU A 22 -4.90 -52.44 44.17
N GLN A 23 -4.53 -53.01 43.02
CA GLN A 23 -5.43 -53.79 42.17
C GLN A 23 -5.88 -55.09 42.85
N LYS A 24 -4.98 -55.73 43.62
CA LYS A 24 -5.27 -56.93 44.42
C LYS A 24 -6.12 -56.66 45.67
N GLY A 25 -6.57 -55.42 45.88
CA GLY A 25 -7.46 -55.06 46.99
C GLY A 25 -6.79 -54.92 48.35
N GLY A 26 -5.45 -54.73 48.39
CA GLY A 26 -4.72 -54.53 49.63
C GLY A 26 -5.15 -53.27 50.38
N THR A 27 -5.22 -53.34 51.71
CA THR A 27 -5.47 -52.14 52.54
C THR A 27 -4.25 -51.21 52.51
N ILE A 28 -4.46 -49.89 52.66
CA ILE A 28 -3.37 -48.90 52.66
C ILE A 28 -2.24 -49.28 53.65
N ARG A 29 -2.59 -49.83 54.83
CA ARG A 29 -1.61 -50.26 55.84
C ARG A 29 -0.85 -51.52 55.43
N SER A 30 -1.51 -52.51 54.82
CA SER A 30 -0.81 -53.72 54.37
C SER A 30 0.15 -53.41 53.23
N ILE A 31 -0.28 -52.56 52.28
CA ILE A 31 0.55 -52.10 51.17
C ILE A 31 1.75 -51.30 51.68
N ALA A 32 1.55 -50.41 52.65
CA ALA A 32 2.62 -49.62 53.25
C ALA A 32 3.67 -50.49 53.96
N LYS A 33 3.23 -51.53 54.68
CA LYS A 33 4.13 -52.52 55.31
C LYS A 33 4.95 -53.28 54.26
N THR A 34 4.31 -53.75 53.20
CA THR A 34 4.98 -54.48 52.10
C THR A 34 6.00 -53.61 51.37
N LEU A 35 5.69 -52.33 51.18
CA LEU A 35 6.55 -51.37 50.47
C LEU A 35 7.54 -50.63 51.39
N ALA A 36 7.59 -50.97 52.67
CA ALA A 36 8.42 -50.31 53.69
C ALA A 36 8.30 -48.77 53.70
N VAL A 37 7.08 -48.24 53.54
CA VAL A 37 6.79 -46.80 53.58
C VAL A 37 5.73 -46.46 54.61
N ASP A 38 5.61 -45.18 54.94
CA ASP A 38 4.50 -44.69 55.75
C ASP A 38 3.15 -44.86 55.03
N SER A 39 2.11 -45.20 55.79
CA SER A 39 0.75 -45.38 55.28
C SER A 39 0.20 -44.15 54.56
N LYS A 40 0.60 -42.94 54.95
CA LYS A 40 0.22 -41.68 54.31
C LYS A 40 0.81 -41.55 52.91
N THR A 41 1.99 -42.13 52.66
CA THR A 41 2.62 -42.16 51.33
C THR A 41 1.77 -42.96 50.35
N VAL A 42 1.32 -44.15 50.76
CA VAL A 42 0.44 -45.00 49.93
C VAL A 42 -0.94 -44.35 49.75
N MET A 43 -1.50 -43.74 50.80
CA MET A 43 -2.75 -42.98 50.70
C MET A 43 -2.68 -41.82 49.70
N LEU A 44 -1.61 -41.02 49.76
CA LEU A 44 -1.39 -39.90 48.85
C LEU A 44 -1.19 -40.37 47.41
N TYR A 45 -0.47 -41.47 47.22
CA TYR A 45 -0.27 -42.09 45.92
C TYR A 45 -1.60 -42.56 45.30
N ALA A 46 -2.42 -43.28 46.06
CA ALA A 46 -3.74 -43.73 45.61
C ALA A 46 -4.68 -42.55 45.27
N LYS A 47 -4.73 -41.52 46.13
CA LYS A 47 -5.49 -40.29 45.86
C LYS A 47 -5.03 -39.60 44.58
N LYS A 48 -3.72 -39.51 44.36
CA LYS A 48 -3.15 -38.88 43.15
C LYS A 48 -3.49 -39.68 41.88
N LYS A 49 -3.59 -41.01 41.97
CA LYS A 49 -3.98 -41.87 40.84
C LYS A 49 -5.47 -41.81 40.53
N GLN A 50 -6.31 -41.63 41.56
CA GLN A 50 -7.76 -41.40 41.39
C GLN A 50 -8.09 -39.97 40.94
N ALA A 51 -7.16 -39.02 41.13
CA ALA A 51 -7.28 -37.68 40.60
C ALA A 51 -7.03 -37.67 39.09
N GLN A 52 -8.10 -37.77 38.30
CA GLN A 52 -8.08 -37.49 36.86
C GLN A 52 -7.59 -36.04 36.60
N PRO A 53 -6.85 -35.77 35.51
CA PRO A 53 -6.56 -34.40 35.11
C PRO A 53 -7.89 -33.67 34.78
N LYS A 54 -8.22 -32.64 35.57
CA LYS A 54 -9.47 -31.86 35.46
C LYS A 54 -9.53 -31.03 34.17
N GLN A 55 -10.41 -31.43 33.24
CA GLN A 55 -11.47 -30.70 32.48
C GLN A 55 -11.40 -29.20 32.14
N LYS A 56 -10.44 -28.41 32.62
CA LYS A 56 -10.50 -26.93 32.53
C LYS A 56 -10.25 -26.36 31.13
N VAL A 57 -9.55 -27.11 30.26
CA VAL A 57 -9.23 -26.67 28.89
C VAL A 57 -10.38 -26.93 27.91
N ASP A 58 -11.16 -27.99 28.15
CA ASP A 58 -12.30 -28.34 27.29
C ASP A 58 -13.50 -27.40 27.53
N GLU A 59 -13.77 -27.01 28.78
CA GLU A 59 -14.86 -26.09 29.11
C GLU A 59 -14.68 -24.71 28.46
N GLU A 60 -13.49 -24.10 28.53
CA GLU A 60 -13.25 -22.78 27.92
C GLU A 60 -13.35 -22.84 26.40
N ARG A 61 -12.84 -23.92 25.79
CA ARG A 61 -12.94 -24.13 24.34
C ARG A 61 -14.40 -24.23 23.92
N ASP A 62 -15.19 -25.05 24.60
CA ASP A 62 -16.60 -25.27 24.24
C ASP A 62 -17.47 -24.03 24.50
N LEU A 63 -17.18 -23.26 25.55
CA LEU A 63 -17.81 -21.95 25.77
C LEU A 63 -17.54 -20.98 24.63
N ARG A 64 -16.29 -20.89 24.15
CA ARG A 64 -15.91 -20.01 23.04
C ARG A 64 -16.54 -20.47 21.73
N ARG A 65 -16.62 -21.79 21.49
CA ARG A 65 -17.32 -22.38 20.34
C ARG A 65 -18.79 -21.96 20.32
N ASN A 66 -19.48 -22.14 21.44
CA ASN A 66 -20.89 -21.82 21.58
C ASN A 66 -21.19 -20.32 21.39
N ARG A 67 -20.38 -19.43 21.97
CA ARG A 67 -20.51 -17.98 21.73
C ARG A 67 -20.36 -17.62 20.25
N LEU A 68 -19.40 -18.26 19.58
CA LEU A 68 -19.14 -17.99 18.17
C LEU A 68 -20.29 -18.46 17.26
N LEU A 69 -20.90 -19.62 17.56
CA LEU A 69 -22.06 -20.15 16.85
C LEU A 69 -23.34 -19.33 17.10
N GLN A 70 -23.59 -18.87 18.33
CA GLN A 70 -24.75 -18.03 18.64
C GLN A 70 -24.73 -16.69 17.89
N ASN A 71 -23.54 -16.11 17.72
CA ASN A 71 -23.38 -14.84 17.01
C ASN A 71 -23.41 -14.98 15.49
N MET A 72 -23.53 -16.19 14.98
CA MET A 72 -23.43 -16.53 13.56
C MET A 72 -24.74 -16.31 12.79
N ILE A 73 -25.85 -16.11 13.51
CA ILE A 73 -27.19 -16.30 12.96
C ILE A 73 -27.52 -15.20 11.93
N PHE A 74 -26.98 -13.98 12.00
CA PHE A 74 -27.28 -12.92 11.02
C PHE A 74 -26.19 -11.85 10.88
N SER A 75 -25.03 -12.16 10.31
CA SER A 75 -24.00 -11.14 10.07
C SER A 75 -23.21 -11.36 8.80
N ASN A 76 -22.86 -10.26 8.12
CA ASN A 76 -21.85 -10.33 7.07
C ASN A 76 -20.52 -10.80 7.70
N TYR A 77 -19.75 -11.62 6.98
CA TYR A 77 -18.56 -12.28 7.53
C TYR A 77 -17.56 -11.30 8.18
N THR A 78 -17.41 -10.12 7.58
CA THR A 78 -16.50 -9.07 8.05
C THR A 78 -16.97 -8.45 9.36
N SER A 79 -18.27 -8.17 9.52
CA SER A 79 -18.86 -7.65 10.75
C SER A 79 -18.87 -8.71 11.85
N PHE A 80 -19.13 -9.97 11.49
CA PHE A 80 -19.06 -11.12 12.38
C PHE A 80 -17.67 -11.28 12.99
N ARG A 81 -16.61 -11.25 12.17
CA ARG A 81 -15.22 -11.36 12.66
C ARG A 81 -14.82 -10.19 13.55
N LYS A 82 -15.25 -8.97 13.21
CA LYS A 82 -14.94 -7.77 14.00
C LYS A 82 -15.60 -7.83 15.38
N ALA A 83 -16.86 -8.27 15.45
CA ALA A 83 -17.60 -8.43 16.70
C ALA A 83 -17.03 -9.55 17.60
N ASN A 84 -16.54 -10.63 16.99
CA ASN A 84 -16.09 -11.84 17.71
C ASN A 84 -14.56 -12.00 17.78
N GLY A 85 -13.80 -10.93 17.58
CA GLY A 85 -12.34 -11.00 17.37
C GLY A 85 -11.57 -11.69 18.49
N LYS A 86 -12.02 -11.57 19.75
CA LYS A 86 -11.37 -12.22 20.90
C LYS A 86 -11.51 -13.74 20.87
N ASP A 87 -12.73 -14.25 20.69
CA ASP A 87 -13.00 -15.68 20.66
C ASP A 87 -12.47 -16.32 19.38
N TYR A 88 -12.62 -15.63 18.23
CA TYR A 88 -12.05 -16.06 16.97
C TYR A 88 -10.52 -16.20 17.05
N SER A 89 -9.81 -15.20 17.60
CA SER A 89 -8.34 -15.25 17.68
C SER A 89 -7.84 -16.33 18.63
N TRP A 90 -8.61 -16.64 19.69
CA TRP A 90 -8.27 -17.72 20.61
C TRP A 90 -8.48 -19.08 19.95
N LEU A 91 -9.66 -19.33 19.36
CA LEU A 91 -9.97 -20.59 18.67
C LEU A 91 -9.06 -20.82 17.46
N TYR A 92 -8.65 -19.76 16.74
CA TYR A 92 -7.68 -19.89 15.66
C TYR A 92 -6.32 -20.44 16.12
N ARG A 93 -5.90 -20.15 17.37
CA ARG A 93 -4.63 -20.62 17.94
C ARG A 93 -4.74 -21.98 18.62
N HIS A 94 -5.89 -22.28 19.21
CA HIS A 94 -6.07 -23.45 20.08
C HIS A 94 -6.95 -24.55 19.48
N ASP A 95 -7.72 -24.25 18.43
CA ASP A 95 -8.76 -25.13 17.88
C ASP A 95 -9.10 -24.77 16.43
N ARG A 96 -8.07 -24.73 15.59
CA ARG A 96 -8.14 -24.23 14.22
C ARG A 96 -9.01 -25.10 13.31
N GLU A 97 -8.95 -26.42 13.48
CA GLU A 97 -9.71 -27.38 12.68
C GLU A 97 -11.22 -27.16 12.88
N TRP A 98 -11.67 -27.11 14.14
CA TRP A 98 -13.08 -26.82 14.44
C TRP A 98 -13.53 -25.50 13.82
N LEU A 99 -12.70 -24.44 13.92
CA LEU A 99 -13.01 -23.13 13.35
C LEU A 99 -13.15 -23.18 11.82
N GLN A 100 -12.32 -23.95 11.12
CA GLN A 100 -12.39 -24.09 9.67
C GLN A 100 -13.58 -24.94 9.20
N THR A 101 -13.95 -25.97 9.97
CA THR A 101 -15.09 -26.84 9.66
C THR A 101 -16.43 -26.17 9.95
N ASN A 102 -16.53 -25.39 11.02
CA ASN A 102 -17.82 -24.87 11.51
C ASN A 102 -18.11 -23.43 11.07
N LEU A 103 -17.12 -22.67 10.57
CA LEU A 103 -17.35 -21.34 10.01
C LEU A 103 -17.38 -21.37 8.48
N PRO A 104 -18.23 -20.53 7.82
CA PRO A 104 -18.21 -20.39 6.38
C PRO A 104 -16.82 -19.96 5.95
N SER A 105 -16.32 -20.60 4.90
CA SER A 105 -15.07 -20.19 4.26
C SER A 105 -15.13 -18.70 3.93
N MET A 106 -14.02 -17.99 4.18
CA MET A 106 -13.88 -16.58 3.83
C MET A 106 -14.44 -16.38 2.41
N PRO A 107 -15.30 -15.36 2.15
CA PRO A 107 -15.50 -14.95 0.77
C PRO A 107 -14.12 -14.66 0.20
N ASN A 108 -13.77 -15.36 -0.88
CA ASN A 108 -12.49 -15.22 -1.57
C ASN A 108 -12.15 -13.73 -1.63
N LYS A 109 -10.90 -13.36 -1.29
CA LYS A 109 -10.40 -11.98 -1.42
C LYS A 109 -11.00 -11.40 -2.69
N VAL A 110 -11.84 -10.37 -2.55
CA VAL A 110 -12.36 -9.62 -3.70
C VAL A 110 -11.18 -9.41 -4.62
N GLN A 111 -11.21 -10.01 -5.81
CA GLN A 111 -10.14 -9.84 -6.79
C GLN A 111 -9.89 -8.34 -6.87
N SER A 112 -8.63 -7.93 -6.66
CA SER A 112 -8.20 -6.54 -6.80
C SER A 112 -8.93 -5.93 -8.00
N ARG A 113 -9.77 -4.92 -7.76
CA ARG A 113 -10.33 -4.10 -8.84
C ARG A 113 -9.19 -3.34 -9.50
N SER A 114 -8.47 -3.99 -10.41
CA SER A 114 -7.58 -3.33 -11.38
C SER A 114 -6.97 -4.33 -12.38
N ARG A 115 -7.78 -4.84 -13.32
CA ARG A 115 -7.26 -4.91 -14.70
C ARG A 115 -7.61 -3.60 -15.38
N VAL A 116 -7.03 -2.49 -14.89
CA VAL A 116 -6.98 -1.27 -15.69
C VAL A 116 -6.17 -1.64 -16.92
N ASN A 117 -6.81 -1.61 -18.09
CA ASN A 117 -6.13 -1.81 -19.35
C ASN A 117 -5.31 -0.54 -19.63
N TRP A 118 -4.04 -0.56 -19.23
CA TRP A 118 -3.13 0.58 -19.39
C TRP A 118 -2.93 0.96 -20.85
N ASN A 119 -2.91 0.00 -21.77
CA ASN A 119 -2.74 0.26 -23.19
C ASN A 119 -3.91 1.07 -23.75
N GLN A 120 -5.14 0.63 -23.48
CA GLN A 120 -6.33 1.37 -23.91
C GLN A 120 -6.36 2.77 -23.29
N ARG A 121 -6.01 2.86 -22.01
CA ARG A 121 -5.98 4.13 -21.30
C ARG A 121 -4.92 5.09 -21.86
N ASP A 122 -3.75 4.58 -22.22
CA ASP A 122 -2.67 5.37 -22.80
C ASP A 122 -3.08 5.96 -24.14
N VAL A 123 -3.78 5.20 -24.99
CA VAL A 123 -4.31 5.69 -26.27
C VAL A 123 -5.33 6.81 -26.05
N GLU A 124 -6.32 6.60 -25.17
CA GLU A 124 -7.35 7.61 -24.87
C GLU A 124 -6.73 8.89 -24.28
N MET A 125 -5.81 8.74 -23.32
CA MET A 125 -5.15 9.88 -22.69
C MET A 125 -4.20 10.60 -23.64
N ALA A 126 -3.54 9.88 -24.56
CA ALA A 126 -2.68 10.48 -25.56
C ALA A 126 -3.46 11.40 -26.50
N ASP A 127 -4.67 10.99 -26.92
CA ASP A 127 -5.55 11.83 -27.75
C ASP A 127 -5.97 13.10 -27.00
N GLU A 128 -6.50 12.97 -25.79
CA GLU A 128 -6.87 14.14 -24.97
C GLU A 128 -5.68 15.08 -24.71
N LEU A 129 -4.51 14.51 -24.41
CA LEU A 129 -3.29 15.26 -24.16
C LEU A 129 -2.85 16.03 -25.41
N ASN A 130 -2.95 15.42 -26.59
CA ASN A 130 -2.67 16.08 -27.86
C ASN A 130 -3.63 17.25 -28.11
N GLN A 131 -4.93 17.06 -27.87
CA GLN A 131 -5.92 18.13 -28.00
C GLN A 131 -5.62 19.32 -27.09
N VAL A 132 -5.25 19.06 -25.82
CA VAL A 132 -4.86 20.11 -24.86
C VAL A 132 -3.59 20.84 -25.31
N ILE A 133 -2.60 20.13 -25.83
CA ILE A 133 -1.37 20.74 -26.36
C ILE A 133 -1.68 21.63 -27.57
N LEU A 134 -2.49 21.15 -28.52
CA LEU A 134 -2.90 21.91 -29.69
C LEU A 134 -3.63 23.18 -29.29
N ARG A 135 -4.56 23.08 -28.33
CA ARG A 135 -5.26 24.25 -27.75
C ARG A 135 -4.29 25.25 -27.13
N LEU A 136 -3.32 24.80 -26.34
CA LEU A 136 -2.32 25.69 -25.71
C LEU A 136 -1.39 26.37 -26.74
N ARG A 137 -1.20 25.75 -27.91
CA ARG A 137 -0.41 26.33 -29.00
C ARG A 137 -1.23 27.30 -29.86
N SER A 138 -2.53 27.08 -30.02
CA SER A 138 -3.42 27.91 -30.83
C SER A 138 -4.10 29.05 -30.05
N GLU A 139 -3.99 29.06 -28.73
CA GLU A 139 -4.60 30.08 -27.88
C GLU A 139 -4.15 31.50 -28.27
N LYS A 140 -5.12 32.36 -28.58
CA LYS A 140 -4.86 33.76 -28.94
C LYS A 140 -4.34 34.50 -27.72
N GLY A 141 -3.21 35.20 -27.90
CA GLY A 141 -2.62 36.02 -26.87
C GLY A 141 -1.25 35.52 -26.45
N LYS A 142 -0.84 35.87 -25.23
CA LYS A 142 0.52 35.64 -24.75
C LYS A 142 0.77 34.14 -24.49
N PRO A 143 1.84 33.56 -25.07
CA PRO A 143 2.15 32.13 -24.92
C PRO A 143 2.27 31.67 -23.46
N GLN A 144 1.45 30.69 -23.07
CA GLN A 144 1.55 30.01 -21.78
C GLN A 144 2.48 28.81 -21.86
N ARG A 145 3.34 28.62 -20.85
CA ARG A 145 4.32 27.53 -20.83
C ARG A 145 3.62 26.17 -20.79
N ILE A 146 4.02 25.28 -21.68
CA ILE A 146 3.54 23.90 -21.71
C ILE A 146 4.35 23.08 -20.69
N THR A 147 3.74 22.80 -19.54
CA THR A 147 4.34 22.03 -18.44
C THR A 147 3.48 20.82 -18.08
N LEU A 148 4.07 19.82 -17.44
CA LEU A 148 3.36 18.62 -17.00
C LEU A 148 2.20 18.97 -16.06
N SER A 149 2.45 19.84 -15.08
CA SER A 149 1.42 20.30 -14.15
C SER A 149 0.28 21.06 -14.84
N LYS A 150 0.58 21.87 -15.86
CA LYS A 150 -0.45 22.60 -16.62
C LYS A 150 -1.32 21.64 -17.43
N ILE A 151 -0.71 20.73 -18.20
CA ILE A 151 -1.42 19.72 -18.99
C ILE A 151 -2.24 18.81 -18.06
N GLY A 152 -1.63 18.32 -16.97
CA GLY A 152 -2.28 17.45 -16.00
C GLY A 152 -3.49 18.10 -15.30
N ARG A 153 -3.43 19.40 -15.01
CA ARG A 153 -4.58 20.14 -14.47
C ARG A 153 -5.69 20.33 -15.51
N LEU A 154 -5.35 20.64 -16.75
CA LEU A 154 -6.32 20.84 -17.83
C LEU A 154 -7.04 19.56 -18.21
N THR A 155 -6.35 18.41 -18.16
CA THR A 155 -6.92 17.08 -18.43
C THR A 155 -7.58 16.45 -17.19
N GLY A 156 -7.40 17.02 -16.00
CA GLY A 156 -7.84 16.42 -14.74
C GLY A 156 -7.06 15.16 -14.34
N LYS A 157 -5.92 14.88 -14.98
CA LYS A 157 -5.17 13.61 -14.89
C LYS A 157 -3.77 13.76 -14.30
N LEU A 158 -3.48 14.89 -13.63
CA LEU A 158 -2.16 15.17 -13.04
C LEU A 158 -1.62 14.03 -12.18
N ALA A 159 -2.43 13.50 -11.26
CA ALA A 159 -2.01 12.42 -10.38
C ALA A 159 -1.66 11.12 -11.13
N ILE A 160 -2.30 10.87 -12.27
CA ILE A 160 -1.99 9.70 -13.12
C ILE A 160 -0.64 9.92 -13.79
N PHE A 161 -0.40 11.10 -14.36
CA PHE A 161 0.88 11.42 -14.97
C PHE A 161 2.04 11.47 -13.96
N GLU A 162 1.80 11.80 -12.70
CA GLU A 162 2.86 11.79 -11.68
C GLU A 162 3.17 10.38 -11.17
N ARG A 163 2.17 9.49 -11.10
CA ARG A 163 2.30 8.16 -10.46
C ARG A 163 2.50 7.00 -11.42
N HIS A 164 2.06 7.14 -12.67
CA HIS A 164 1.89 6.02 -13.59
C HIS A 164 2.38 6.33 -15.01
N LEU A 165 3.24 7.33 -15.20
CA LEU A 165 3.77 7.68 -16.52
C LEU A 165 4.58 6.55 -17.15
N ASP A 166 5.21 5.72 -16.32
CA ASP A 166 5.94 4.50 -16.71
C ASP A 166 5.06 3.50 -17.47
N LYS A 167 3.73 3.55 -17.27
CA LYS A 167 2.75 2.68 -17.91
C LYS A 167 2.08 3.31 -19.13
N LEU A 168 2.51 4.50 -19.51
CA LEU A 168 1.88 5.34 -20.53
C LEU A 168 2.89 5.80 -21.59
N PRO A 169 3.48 4.86 -22.36
CA PRO A 169 4.55 5.17 -23.31
C PRO A 169 4.15 6.21 -24.38
N LEU A 170 2.90 6.20 -24.87
CA LEU A 170 2.42 7.19 -25.85
C LEU A 170 2.34 8.58 -25.21
N CYS A 171 1.69 8.70 -24.05
CA CYS A 171 1.65 9.95 -23.31
C CYS A 171 3.07 10.46 -22.99
N GLN A 172 3.96 9.57 -22.56
CA GLN A 172 5.34 9.90 -22.22
C GLN A 172 6.10 10.46 -23.44
N GLY A 173 5.94 9.83 -24.61
CA GLY A 173 6.52 10.32 -25.86
C GLY A 173 6.01 11.72 -26.22
N LEU A 174 4.69 11.92 -26.19
CA LEU A 174 4.08 13.22 -26.48
C LEU A 174 4.54 14.31 -25.52
N LEU A 175 4.61 14.01 -24.23
CA LEU A 175 5.11 14.94 -23.21
C LEU A 175 6.58 15.29 -23.44
N LYS A 176 7.43 14.30 -23.72
CA LYS A 176 8.87 14.54 -23.96
C LYS A 176 9.12 15.54 -25.10
N ILE A 177 8.31 15.46 -26.16
CA ILE A 177 8.42 16.35 -27.33
C ILE A 177 7.86 17.75 -27.03
N ASN A 178 6.78 17.84 -26.27
CA ASN A 178 6.02 19.08 -26.14
C ASN A 178 6.28 19.89 -24.86
N LEU A 179 6.86 19.27 -23.82
CA LEU A 179 7.20 19.98 -22.59
C LEU A 179 8.30 21.01 -22.85
N GLU A 180 8.04 22.24 -22.42
CA GLU A 180 8.95 23.35 -22.64
C GLU A 180 9.88 23.51 -21.44
N THR A 181 11.18 23.60 -21.71
CA THR A 181 12.12 24.23 -20.79
C THR A 181 11.80 25.72 -20.68
N GLU A 182 12.35 26.37 -19.66
CA GLU A 182 12.18 27.82 -19.52
C GLU A 182 12.75 28.56 -20.74
N GLU A 183 13.87 28.10 -21.29
CA GLU A 183 14.48 28.64 -22.51
C GLU A 183 13.55 28.54 -23.72
N LYS A 184 13.03 27.34 -24.02
CA LYS A 184 12.10 27.14 -25.16
C LYS A 184 10.85 28.00 -25.03
N HIS A 185 10.34 28.17 -23.80
CA HIS A 185 9.20 29.04 -23.54
C HIS A 185 9.54 30.53 -23.76
N GLN A 186 10.72 30.99 -23.34
CA GLN A 186 11.18 32.34 -23.62
C GLN A 186 11.31 32.58 -25.13
N MET A 187 11.93 31.67 -25.87
CA MET A 187 12.07 31.73 -27.33
C MET A 187 10.70 31.83 -28.02
N ARG A 188 9.74 30.96 -27.68
CA ARG A 188 8.38 31.04 -28.25
C ARG A 188 7.66 32.36 -27.93
N LYS A 189 7.89 32.91 -26.73
CA LYS A 189 7.36 34.24 -26.37
C LYS A 189 7.98 35.34 -27.22
N ILE A 190 9.29 35.27 -27.49
CA ILE A 190 10.00 36.22 -28.34
C ILE A 190 9.42 36.20 -29.75
N ASP A 191 9.24 35.02 -30.34
CA ASP A 191 8.62 34.86 -31.67
C ASP A 191 7.22 35.48 -31.70
N TRP A 192 6.38 35.17 -30.71
CA TRP A 192 5.05 35.77 -30.58
C TRP A 192 5.10 37.31 -30.50
N ALA A 193 6.02 37.85 -29.71
CA ALA A 193 6.14 39.30 -29.55
C ALA A 193 6.60 39.97 -30.85
N LEU A 194 7.52 39.36 -31.59
CA LEU A 194 7.97 39.85 -32.89
C LEU A 194 6.82 39.85 -33.92
N SER A 195 6.07 38.75 -34.02
CA SER A 195 4.89 38.69 -34.90
C SER A 195 3.87 39.76 -34.54
N LYS A 196 3.59 39.94 -33.24
CA LYS A 196 2.66 40.97 -32.75
C LYS A 196 3.13 42.39 -33.08
N ILE A 197 4.42 42.69 -32.88
CA ILE A 197 5.01 44.00 -33.20
C ILE A 197 4.95 44.28 -34.70
N SER A 198 5.26 43.27 -35.52
CA SER A 198 5.18 43.37 -36.98
C SER A 198 3.76 43.61 -37.46
N GLN A 199 2.75 42.93 -36.89
CA GLN A 199 1.33 43.16 -37.20
C GLN A 199 0.86 44.57 -36.84
N GLN A 200 1.50 45.20 -35.85
CA GLN A 200 1.23 46.60 -35.48
C GLN A 200 2.01 47.61 -36.34
N GLY A 201 2.77 47.18 -37.34
CA GLY A 201 3.59 48.07 -38.19
C GLY A 201 4.74 48.75 -37.44
N LYS A 202 5.12 48.23 -36.27
CA LYS A 202 6.15 48.82 -35.41
C LYS A 202 7.50 48.18 -35.67
N ARG A 203 8.58 48.98 -35.57
CA ARG A 203 9.95 48.46 -35.62
C ARG A 203 10.22 47.51 -34.43
N PRO A 204 10.73 46.29 -34.66
CA PRO A 204 11.12 45.39 -33.58
C PRO A 204 12.45 45.87 -32.98
N MET A 205 12.41 46.23 -31.69
CA MET A 205 13.57 46.63 -30.91
C MET A 205 13.67 45.72 -29.68
N LYS A 206 14.89 45.37 -29.25
CA LYS A 206 15.13 44.45 -28.10
C LYS A 206 14.25 44.81 -26.88
N TRP A 207 14.27 46.06 -26.44
CA TRP A 207 13.47 46.52 -25.30
C TRP A 207 11.95 46.33 -25.50
N ARG A 208 11.46 46.51 -26.73
CA ARG A 208 10.03 46.42 -27.06
C ARG A 208 9.58 44.96 -27.07
N VAL A 209 10.40 44.08 -27.63
CA VAL A 209 10.20 42.63 -27.58
C VAL A 209 10.16 42.17 -26.12
N LEU A 210 11.15 42.55 -25.31
CA LEU A 210 11.20 42.17 -23.90
C LEU A 210 9.99 42.72 -23.10
N ARG A 211 9.53 43.93 -23.40
CA ARG A 211 8.32 44.49 -22.81
C ARG A 211 7.07 43.67 -23.15
N GLU A 212 6.84 43.35 -24.42
CA GLU A 212 5.69 42.55 -24.86
C GLU A 212 5.72 41.14 -24.25
N THR A 213 6.89 40.50 -24.26
CA THR A 213 7.07 39.18 -23.63
C THR A 213 6.92 39.25 -22.11
N GLY A 214 7.12 40.39 -21.46
CA GLY A 214 7.23 40.51 -20.01
C GLY A 214 8.35 39.64 -19.42
N ILE A 215 9.43 39.39 -20.17
CA ILE A 215 10.63 38.72 -19.68
C ILE A 215 11.49 39.79 -18.99
N ARG A 216 11.73 39.63 -17.69
CA ARG A 216 12.59 40.55 -16.91
C ARG A 216 14.07 40.23 -17.07
N ILE A 217 14.42 38.94 -17.13
CA ILE A 217 15.78 38.43 -17.19
C ILE A 217 15.81 37.35 -18.28
N LEU A 218 16.70 37.51 -19.24
CA LEU A 218 17.02 36.46 -20.21
C LEU A 218 17.78 35.37 -19.48
N LYS A 219 17.25 34.15 -19.49
CA LYS A 219 17.71 33.15 -18.52
C LYS A 219 19.07 32.55 -18.88
N THR A 220 19.34 32.45 -20.18
CA THR A 220 20.59 31.89 -20.70
C THR A 220 21.10 32.68 -21.89
N GLU A 221 22.41 32.58 -22.13
CA GLU A 221 23.09 33.21 -23.27
C GLU A 221 22.48 32.77 -24.61
N ASN A 222 21.99 31.52 -24.69
CA ASN A 222 21.30 31.00 -25.86
C ASN A 222 20.03 31.81 -26.19
N VAL A 223 19.24 32.20 -25.18
CA VAL A 223 18.05 33.03 -25.41
C VAL A 223 18.46 34.44 -25.85
N GLU A 224 19.54 34.98 -25.30
CA GLU A 224 20.05 36.30 -25.71
C GLU A 224 20.53 36.31 -27.17
N LYS A 225 21.36 35.33 -27.56
CA LYS A 225 21.78 35.13 -28.94
C LYS A 225 20.57 34.97 -29.86
N TYR A 226 19.56 34.22 -29.43
CA TYR A 226 18.33 34.03 -30.20
C TYR A 226 17.56 35.33 -30.44
N VAL A 227 17.41 36.18 -29.42
CA VAL A 227 16.75 37.49 -29.58
C VAL A 227 17.50 38.36 -30.58
N VAL A 228 18.83 38.42 -30.48
CA VAL A 228 19.65 39.24 -31.39
C VAL A 228 19.50 38.74 -32.83
N ALA A 229 19.70 37.44 -33.06
CA ALA A 229 19.55 36.84 -34.38
C ALA A 229 18.17 37.11 -35.00
N LYS A 230 17.10 36.96 -34.20
CA LYS A 230 15.73 37.23 -34.67
C LYS A 230 15.47 38.70 -34.99
N LEU A 231 16.09 39.63 -34.25
CA LEU A 231 15.98 41.05 -34.55
C LEU A 231 16.69 41.38 -35.87
N ASP A 232 17.88 40.81 -36.10
CA ASP A 232 18.65 41.00 -37.34
C ASP A 232 17.89 40.49 -38.57
N GLU A 233 17.32 39.29 -38.50
CA GLU A 233 16.41 38.75 -39.53
C GLU A 233 15.25 39.71 -39.84
N CYS A 234 14.65 40.29 -38.81
CA CYS A 234 13.53 41.23 -38.97
C CYS A 234 13.97 42.60 -39.52
N PHE A 235 15.22 43.04 -39.30
CA PHE A 235 15.71 44.31 -39.80
C PHE A 235 15.89 44.30 -41.31
N HIS A 236 16.44 43.22 -41.88
CA HIS A 236 16.60 43.09 -43.34
C HIS A 236 15.25 43.13 -44.06
N VAL A 237 14.26 42.38 -43.57
CA VAL A 237 12.90 42.37 -44.13
C VAL A 237 12.22 43.74 -44.08
N PHE A 238 12.57 44.58 -43.09
CA PHE A 238 12.01 45.93 -42.96
C PHE A 238 12.66 46.93 -43.91
N GLN A 239 13.95 46.78 -44.25
CA GLN A 239 14.62 47.63 -45.24
C GLN A 239 14.07 47.38 -46.64
N ASP A 240 13.89 46.11 -47.02
CA ASP A 240 13.33 45.74 -48.33
C ASP A 240 11.91 46.27 -48.55
N LYS A 241 11.11 46.39 -47.48
CA LYS A 241 9.74 46.94 -47.52
C LYS A 241 9.67 48.47 -47.58
N ILE A 242 10.74 49.18 -47.24
CA ILE A 242 10.82 50.64 -47.33
C ILE A 242 11.43 51.06 -48.67
N SER A 243 12.22 50.19 -49.29
CA SER A 243 12.89 50.41 -50.58
C SER A 243 12.09 49.97 -51.81
N ALA A 244 10.88 49.42 -51.63
CA ALA A 244 9.94 49.03 -52.68
C ALA A 244 8.70 49.92 -52.64
#